data_AF-A0A366E8F2-F1
#
_entry.id   AF-A0A366E8F2-F1
#
_cell.length_a   1.000
_cell.length_b   1.000
_cell.length_c   1.000
_cell.angle_alpha   90.00
_cell.angle_beta   90.00
_cell.angle_gamma   90.00
#
_symmetry.space_group_name_H-M   'P 1'
#
loop_
_entity.id
_entity.type
_entity.pdbx_description
1 polymer ?
#
loop_
_entity_poly.entity_id
_entity_poly.type
_entity_poly.pdbx_seq_one_letter_code
_entity_poly.pdbx_strand_id
1 'polypeptide(L)'
;MSQTLQNDRQVFIEKRREDALQAAQSFALQMSCGIDLLQITAASTETKASIVSRLSRLIKRERLKGLNKHWSYDINRHIALKQVQQRILNMIAKDNCVHSRMQQQTM
;
A
#
# COMPACT_ATOMS: atom_id res chain seq x y z
N MET A 1 -27.69 27.71 3.23
CA MET A 1 -28.11 26.31 2.96
C MET A 1 -27.51 25.74 1.67
N SER A 2 -27.34 26.53 0.61
CA SER A 2 -26.80 26.08 -0.68
C SER A 2 -25.29 25.79 -0.67
N GLN A 3 -24.51 26.60 0.05
CA GLN A 3 -23.05 26.44 0.11
C GLN A 3 -22.59 25.16 0.82
N THR A 4 -23.31 24.75 1.87
CA THR A 4 -23.02 23.52 2.62
C THR A 4 -23.22 22.28 1.75
N LEU A 5 -24.31 22.22 0.98
CA LEU A 5 -24.58 21.10 0.07
C LEU A 5 -23.57 21.02 -1.09
N GLN A 6 -23.08 22.16 -1.57
CA GLN A 6 -22.03 22.21 -2.58
C GLN A 6 -20.69 21.67 -2.03
N ASN A 7 -20.35 22.04 -0.80
CA ASN A 7 -19.14 21.55 -0.12
C ASN A 7 -19.23 20.04 0.15
N ASP A 8 -20.36 19.54 0.66
CA ASP A 8 -20.56 18.12 0.95
C ASP A 8 -20.47 17.26 -0.33
N ARG A 9 -21.02 17.76 -1.44
CA ARG A 9 -20.87 17.11 -2.75
C ARG A 9 -19.40 17.00 -3.16
N GLN A 10 -18.64 18.09 -3.02
CA GLN A 10 -17.24 18.13 -3.43
C GLN A 10 -16.40 17.12 -2.62
N VAL A 11 -16.60 17.09 -1.31
CA VAL A 11 -15.96 16.13 -0.40
C VAL A 11 -16.30 14.68 -0.80
N PHE A 12 -17.55 14.40 -1.14
CA PHE A 12 -17.97 13.06 -1.57
C PHE A 12 -17.29 12.64 -2.89
N ILE A 13 -17.20 13.54 -3.86
CA ILE A 13 -16.56 13.25 -5.16
C ILE A 13 -15.06 12.97 -4.97
N GLU A 14 -14.38 13.78 -4.16
CA GLU A 14 -12.96 13.60 -3.86
C GLU A 14 -12.71 12.27 -3.15
N LYS A 15 -13.51 11.96 -2.12
CA LYS A 15 -13.43 10.67 -1.42
C LYS A 15 -13.66 9.49 -2.36
N ARG A 16 -14.67 9.56 -3.24
CA ARG A 16 -14.96 8.48 -4.19
C ARG A 16 -13.83 8.31 -5.22
N ARG A 17 -13.19 9.41 -5.64
CA ARG A 17 -12.02 9.37 -6.53
C ARG A 17 -10.82 8.74 -5.84
N GLU A 18 -10.59 9.07 -4.58
CA GLU A 18 -9.55 8.44 -3.76
C GLU A 18 -9.81 6.93 -3.61
N ASP A 19 -11.04 6.53 -3.30
CA ASP A 19 -11.43 5.12 -3.16
C ASP A 19 -11.21 4.35 -4.47
N ALA A 20 -11.60 4.93 -5.61
CA ALA A 20 -11.38 4.33 -6.93
C ALA A 20 -9.89 4.20 -7.28
N LEU A 21 -9.09 5.24 -6.97
CA LEU A 21 -7.64 5.19 -7.16
C LEU A 21 -7.00 4.14 -6.25
N GLN A 22 -7.43 4.03 -4.99
CA GLN A 22 -6.94 3.00 -4.09
C GLN A 22 -7.32 1.59 -4.54
N ALA A 23 -8.54 1.38 -5.02
CA ALA A 23 -8.99 0.10 -5.56
C ALA A 23 -8.20 -0.28 -6.82
N ALA A 24 -8.01 0.65 -7.76
CA ALA A 24 -7.23 0.42 -8.97
C ALA A 24 -5.75 0.15 -8.67
N GLN A 25 -5.14 0.89 -7.74
CA GLN A 25 -3.78 0.63 -7.29
C GLN A 25 -3.66 -0.75 -6.65
N SER A 26 -4.61 -1.13 -5.78
CA SER A 26 -4.63 -2.44 -5.12
C SER A 26 -4.81 -3.60 -6.11
N PHE A 27 -5.66 -3.42 -7.13
CA PHE A 27 -5.86 -4.41 -8.19
C PHE A 27 -4.64 -4.52 -9.12
N ALA A 28 -4.10 -3.38 -9.58
CA ALA A 28 -2.87 -3.36 -10.36
C ALA A 28 -1.71 -4.01 -9.61
N LEU A 29 -1.71 -3.89 -8.29
CA LEU A 29 -0.78 -4.56 -7.43
C LEU A 29 -0.92 -6.07 -7.37
N GLN A 30 -2.15 -6.53 -7.14
CA GLN A 30 -2.52 -7.92 -7.15
C GLN A 30 -2.09 -8.55 -8.48
N MET A 31 -2.36 -7.87 -9.58
CA MET A 31 -1.99 -8.33 -10.93
C MET A 31 -0.48 -8.30 -11.19
N SER A 32 0.22 -7.26 -10.74
CA SER A 32 1.66 -7.09 -11.04
C SER A 32 2.57 -7.93 -10.12
N CYS A 33 2.08 -8.29 -8.93
CA CYS A 33 2.89 -8.89 -7.87
C CYS A 33 2.33 -10.21 -7.30
N GLY A 34 1.06 -10.52 -7.56
CA GLY A 34 0.35 -11.67 -6.97
C GLY A 34 0.12 -11.54 -5.47
N ILE A 35 -0.07 -10.32 -4.95
CA ILE A 35 -0.14 -10.04 -3.51
C ILE A 35 -1.46 -9.34 -3.18
N ASP A 36 -2.30 -10.00 -2.39
CA ASP A 36 -3.64 -9.52 -2.04
C ASP A 36 -3.55 -8.58 -0.83
N LEU A 37 -3.84 -7.29 -1.07
CA LEU A 37 -3.75 -6.26 -0.04
C LEU A 37 -4.74 -6.49 1.10
N LEU A 38 -5.91 -7.07 0.83
CA LEU A 38 -6.92 -7.38 1.84
C LEU A 38 -6.43 -8.49 2.78
N GLN A 39 -5.78 -9.50 2.22
CA GLN A 39 -5.16 -10.56 3.03
C GLN A 39 -4.00 -10.02 3.86
N ILE A 40 -3.22 -9.08 3.34
CA ILE A 40 -2.14 -8.44 4.12
C ILE A 40 -2.71 -7.65 5.29
N THR A 41 -3.82 -6.93 5.12
CA THR A 41 -4.40 -6.12 6.21
C THR A 41 -4.82 -6.98 7.40
N ALA A 42 -5.37 -8.16 7.14
CA ALA A 42 -5.77 -9.11 8.18
C ALA A 42 -4.60 -9.95 8.74
N ALA A 43 -3.41 -9.89 8.13
CA ALA A 43 -2.27 -10.70 8.52
C ALA A 43 -1.53 -10.16 9.76
N SER A 44 -0.84 -11.05 10.47
CA SER A 44 0.03 -10.70 11.60
C SER A 44 1.21 -9.82 11.16
N THR A 45 1.78 -9.08 12.11
CA THR A 45 2.95 -8.22 11.88
C THR A 45 4.15 -9.00 11.33
N GLU A 46 4.36 -10.24 11.76
CA GLU A 46 5.41 -11.12 11.24
C GLU A 46 5.19 -11.48 9.76
N THR A 47 3.96 -11.83 9.40
CA THR A 47 3.59 -12.13 8.02
C THR A 47 3.78 -10.90 7.13
N LYS A 48 3.37 -9.72 7.61
CA LYS A 48 3.61 -8.43 6.94
C LYS A 48 5.11 -8.19 6.73
N ALA A 49 5.96 -8.46 7.71
CA ALA A 49 7.42 -8.31 7.60
C ALA A 49 8.04 -9.26 6.56
N SER A 50 7.57 -10.52 6.51
CA SER A 50 7.99 -11.49 5.49
C SER A 50 7.64 -11.02 4.07
N ILE A 51 6.44 -10.45 3.89
CA ILE A 51 6.00 -9.87 2.61
C ILE A 51 6.86 -8.66 2.22
N VAL A 52 7.20 -7.78 3.17
CA VAL A 52 8.12 -6.64 2.93
C VAL A 52 9.48 -7.13 2.43
N SER A 53 10.04 -8.20 3.02
CA SER A 53 11.30 -8.80 2.58
C SER A 53 11.21 -9.33 1.14
N ARG A 54 10.11 -10.01 0.79
CA ARG A 54 9.84 -10.46 -0.58
C ARG A 54 9.74 -9.29 -1.56
N LEU A 55 9.04 -8.22 -1.19
CA LEU A 55 8.92 -7.00 -2.01
C LEU A 55 10.29 -6.34 -2.24
N SER A 56 11.14 -6.24 -1.22
CA SER A 56 12.51 -5.72 -1.36
C SER A 56 13.31 -6.46 -2.44
N ARG A 57 13.19 -7.80 -2.49
CA ARG A 57 13.86 -8.62 -3.51
C ARG A 57 13.30 -8.40 -4.90
N LEU A 58 11.99 -8.19 -5.04
CA LEU A 58 11.34 -7.88 -6.32
C LEU A 58 11.74 -6.50 -6.84
N ILE A 59 11.76 -5.49 -5.97
CA ILE A 59 12.20 -4.12 -6.28
C ILE A 59 13.66 -4.14 -6.75
N LYS A 60 14.54 -4.85 -6.03
CA LYS A 60 15.95 -4.98 -6.40
C LYS A 60 16.10 -5.66 -7.77
N ARG A 61 15.36 -6.73 -8.03
CA ARG A 61 15.35 -7.40 -9.33
C ARG A 61 14.90 -6.46 -10.45
N GLU A 62 13.85 -5.68 -10.23
CA GLU A 62 13.37 -4.72 -11.22
C GLU A 62 14.38 -3.60 -11.49
N ARG A 63 15.02 -3.09 -10.43
CA ARG A 63 16.10 -2.11 -10.56
C ARG A 63 17.28 -2.65 -11.38
N LEU A 64 17.68 -3.90 -11.15
CA LEU A 64 18.76 -4.54 -11.92
C LEU A 64 18.40 -4.69 -13.40
N LYS A 65 17.14 -5.04 -13.72
CA LYS A 65 16.66 -5.04 -15.12
C LYS A 65 16.80 -3.68 -15.77
N GLY A 66 16.40 -2.61 -15.06
CA GLY A 66 16.51 -1.23 -15.55
C GLY A 66 17.96 -0.79 -15.79
N LEU A 67 18.86 -1.12 -14.85
CA LEU A 67 20.30 -0.84 -15.00
C LEU A 67 20.91 -1.60 -16.19
N ASN A 68 20.47 -2.83 -16.42
CA ASN A 68 20.94 -3.66 -17.54
C ASN A 68 20.22 -3.37 -18.86
N LYS A 69 19.33 -2.36 -18.92
CA LYS A 69 18.49 -2.03 -20.08
C LYS A 69 17.74 -3.25 -20.63
N HIS A 70 17.34 -4.16 -19.74
CA HIS A 70 16.65 -5.38 -20.12
C HIS A 70 15.24 -5.04 -20.60
N TRP A 71 14.81 -5.57 -21.73
CA TRP A 71 13.52 -5.29 -22.38
C TRP A 71 12.29 -5.50 -21.50
N SER A 72 12.35 -6.44 -20.54
CA SER A 72 11.30 -6.71 -19.55
C SER A 72 11.33 -5.74 -18.33
N TYR A 73 12.13 -4.68 -18.38
CA TYR A 73 12.08 -3.63 -17.36
C TYR A 73 10.79 -2.82 -17.48
N ASP A 74 10.10 -2.65 -16.36
CA ASP A 74 8.89 -1.86 -16.25
C ASP A 74 8.98 -0.89 -15.05
N ILE A 75 9.04 0.41 -15.36
CA ILE A 75 9.07 1.49 -14.38
C ILE A 75 7.78 1.57 -13.55
N ASN A 76 6.62 1.30 -14.15
CA ASN A 76 5.34 1.29 -13.45
C ASN A 76 5.29 0.14 -12.44
N ARG A 77 5.81 -1.03 -12.83
CA ARG A 77 5.97 -2.17 -11.93
C ARG A 77 6.88 -1.85 -10.75
N HIS A 78 7.98 -1.12 -11.00
CA HIS A 78 8.87 -0.67 -9.93
C HIS A 78 8.19 0.31 -8.96
N ILE A 79 7.49 1.32 -9.49
CA ILE A 79 6.74 2.31 -8.69
C ILE A 79 5.68 1.61 -7.84
N ALA A 80 4.89 0.72 -8.46
CA ALA A 80 3.86 -0.06 -7.76
C ALA A 80 4.46 -0.86 -6.61
N LEU A 81 5.53 -1.64 -6.85
CA LEU A 81 6.21 -2.41 -5.81
C LEU A 81 6.68 -1.54 -4.63
N LYS A 82 7.24 -0.36 -4.90
CA LYS A 82 7.67 0.58 -3.84
C LYS A 82 6.48 1.15 -3.06
N GLN A 83 5.41 1.54 -3.74
CA GLN A 83 4.22 2.10 -3.08
C GLN A 83 3.61 1.10 -2.10
N VAL A 84 3.59 -0.18 -2.44
CA VAL A 84 3.09 -1.25 -1.56
C VAL A 84 3.96 -1.43 -0.36
N GLN A 85 5.26 -1.57 -0.60
CA GLN A 85 6.21 -1.76 0.47
C GLN A 85 6.04 -0.64 1.49
N GLN A 86 5.92 0.61 1.03
CA GLN A 86 5.65 1.75 1.89
C GLN A 86 4.31 1.61 2.62
N ARG A 87 3.25 1.19 1.93
CA ARG A 87 1.92 1.02 2.53
C ARG A 87 1.92 -0.04 3.65
N ILE A 88 2.61 -1.17 3.44
CA ILE A 88 2.73 -2.24 4.44
C ILE A 88 3.60 -1.79 5.61
N LEU A 89 4.71 -1.09 5.37
CA LEU A 89 5.53 -0.50 6.44
C LEU A 89 4.72 0.47 7.30
N ASN A 90 3.88 1.29 6.68
CA ASN A 90 2.98 2.19 7.40
C ASN A 90 1.92 1.43 8.22
N MET A 91 1.42 0.29 7.73
CA MET A 91 0.51 -0.58 8.49
C MET A 91 1.21 -1.18 9.71
N ILE A 92 2.41 -1.74 9.55
CA ILE A 92 3.22 -2.28 10.66
C ILE A 92 3.47 -1.21 11.72
N ALA A 93 3.83 0.01 11.31
CA ALA A 93 4.06 1.12 12.24
C ALA A 93 2.78 1.50 13.01
N LYS A 94 1.62 1.48 12.37
CA LYS A 94 0.32 1.71 13.02
C LYS A 94 -0.02 0.61 14.01
N ASP A 95 0.16 -0.65 13.63
CA ASP A 95 -0.12 -1.81 14.49
C ASP A 95 0.73 -1.77 15.77
N ASN A 96 2.01 -1.41 15.64
CA ASN A 96 2.92 -1.25 16.78
C ASN A 96 2.51 -0.08 17.69
N CYS A 97 2.05 1.04 17.13
CA CYS A 97 1.58 2.19 17.92
C CYS A 97 0.32 1.87 18.74
N VAL A 98 -0.64 1.13 18.15
CA VAL A 98 -1.85 0.68 18.84
C VAL A 98 -1.50 -0.25 20.00
N HIS A 99 -0.57 -1.19 19.78
CA HIS A 99 -0.11 -2.10 20.82
C HIS A 99 0.52 -1.37 22.01
N SER A 100 1.43 -0.41 21.76
CA SER A 100 2.04 0.38 22.84
C SER A 100 1.04 1.23 23.62
N ARG A 101 -0.02 1.74 22.97
CA ARG A 101 -1.06 2.54 23.63
C ARG A 101 -1.98 1.68 24.51
N MET A 102 -2.28 0.45 24.11
CA MET A 102 -3.07 -0.48 24.92
C MET A 102 -2.33 -0.87 26.20
N GLN A 103 -1.01 -1.10 26.13
CA GLN A 103 -0.20 -1.44 27.32
C GLN A 103 -0.17 -0.31 28.37
N GLN A 104 -0.32 0.96 27.96
CA GLN A 104 -0.34 2.12 28.85
C GLN A 104 -1.69 2.37 29.53
N GLN A 105 -2.79 1.76 29.06
CA GLN A 105 -4.13 1.94 29.64
C GLN A 105 -4.51 0.85 30.66
N THR A 106 -3.75 -0.24 30.71
CA THR A 106 -3.91 -1.35 31.66
C THR A 106 -3.06 -1.21 32.94
N MET A 107 -2.42 -0.07 33.14
CA MET A 107 -1.78 0.35 34.40
C MET A 107 -2.47 1.59 34.94
#